data_AF-A0A914NQ66-F1
#
_entry.id   AF-A0A914NQ66-F1
#
_cell.length_a   1.000
_cell.length_b   1.000
_cell.length_c   1.000
_cell.angle_alpha   90.00
_cell.angle_beta   90.00
_cell.angle_gamma   90.00
#
_symmetry.space_group_name_H-M   'P 1'
#
loop_
_entity.id
_entity.type
_entity.pdbx_description
1 polymer ?
#
loop_
_entity_poly.entity_id
_entity_poly.type
_entity_poly.pdbx_seq_one_letter_code
_entity_poly.pdbx_strand_id
1 'polypeptide(L)' 'MFPTVEPRFMSTNQTKIIDRGSETTFQCKVLGNPTSIICWYHGKEQETPIHEGANLTIKNAQDWEEGEYRCIAEGEGFP' A
#
# COMPACT_ATOMS: atom_id res chain seq x y z
N MET A 1 8.78 -24.80 16.09
CA MET A 1 7.89 -23.65 16.30
C MET A 1 8.49 -22.50 15.50
N PHE A 2 7.83 -22.05 14.44
CA PHE A 2 8.32 -20.91 13.66
C PHE A 2 7.99 -19.62 14.43
N PRO A 3 8.91 -18.66 14.51
CA PRO A 3 8.61 -17.40 15.18
C PRO A 3 7.59 -16.61 14.35
N THR A 4 6.44 -16.32 14.96
CA THR A 4 5.45 -15.36 14.43
C THR A 4 6.02 -13.96 14.61
N VAL A 5 6.01 -13.15 13.55
CA VAL A 5 6.54 -11.78 13.56
C VAL A 5 5.39 -10.84 13.29
N GLU A 6 5.18 -9.90 14.21
CA GLU A 6 4.15 -8.87 14.07
C GLU A 6 4.39 -8.02 12.82
N PRO A 7 3.32 -7.61 12.10
CA PRO A 7 3.45 -6.76 10.92
C PRO A 7 4.13 -5.43 11.26
N ARG A 8 5.30 -5.20 10.67
CA ARG A 8 6.03 -3.94 10.78
C ARG A 8 6.27 -3.35 9.40
N PHE A 9 5.73 -2.15 9.19
CA PHE A 9 6.03 -1.37 7.99
C PHE A 9 7.51 -1.00 7.96
N MET A 10 8.17 -1.37 6.87
CA MET A 10 9.55 -0.96 6.56
C MET A 10 9.60 0.17 5.54
N SER A 11 8.53 0.35 4.76
CA SER A 11 8.40 1.52 3.88
C SER A 11 8.15 2.79 4.69
N THR A 12 8.75 3.89 4.25
CA THR A 12 8.41 5.24 4.70
C THR A 12 7.34 5.86 3.81
N ASN A 13 6.79 7.00 4.22
CA ASN A 13 5.93 7.82 3.37
C ASN A 13 6.65 8.18 2.07
N GLN A 14 5.92 8.09 0.96
CA GLN A 14 6.41 8.40 -0.38
C GLN A 14 5.58 9.54 -0.95
N THR A 15 6.26 10.58 -1.43
CA THR A 15 5.66 11.65 -2.21
C THR A 15 6.18 11.54 -3.63
N LYS A 16 5.28 11.50 -4.62
CA LYS A 16 5.60 11.42 -6.04
C LYS A 16 4.92 12.60 -6.74
N ILE A 17 5.69 13.39 -7.46
CA ILE A 17 5.19 14.42 -8.36
C ILE A 17 5.47 13.90 -9.77
N ILE A 18 4.41 13.78 -10.57
CA ILE A 18 4.48 13.21 -11.92
C ILE A 18 3.65 14.04 -12.88
N ASP A 19 4.03 14.03 -14.15
CA ASP A 19 3.26 14.66 -15.21
C ASP A 19 2.04 13.83 -15.58
N ARG A 20 0.97 14.49 -16.06
CA ARG A 20 -0.23 13.84 -16.59
C ARG A 20 0.15 12.80 -17.66
N GLY A 21 -0.44 11.63 -17.55
CA GLY A 21 -0.19 10.50 -18.45
C GLY A 21 1.10 9.72 -18.17
N SER A 22 1.88 10.10 -17.16
CA SER A 22 3.03 9.31 -16.71
C SER A 22 2.61 8.10 -15.87
N GLU A 23 3.55 7.18 -15.64
CA GLU A 23 3.38 6.05 -14.73
C GLU A 23 4.17 6.28 -13.44
N THR A 24 3.61 5.89 -12.31
CA THR A 24 4.32 5.86 -11.02
C THR A 24 4.02 4.57 -10.28
N THR A 25 4.95 4.16 -9.41
CA THR A 25 4.76 3.00 -8.53
C THR A 25 5.08 3.38 -7.09
N PHE A 26 4.13 3.08 -6.20
CA PHE A 26 4.29 3.18 -4.75
C PHE A 26 4.61 1.81 -4.17
N GLN A 27 5.55 1.76 -3.22
CA GLN A 27 5.99 0.50 -2.61
C GLN A 27 5.63 0.45 -1.12
N CYS A 28 4.84 -0.52 -0.72
CA CYS A 28 4.53 -0.82 0.67
C CYS A 28 5.20 -2.14 1.07
N LYS A 29 6.28 -2.03 1.85
CA LYS A 29 7.03 -3.16 2.37
C LYS A 29 6.65 -3.36 3.82
N VAL A 30 6.13 -4.54 4.11
CA VAL A 30 5.74 -4.96 5.45
C VAL A 30 6.46 -6.26 5.77
N LEU A 31 7.13 -6.31 6.91
CA LEU A 31 7.66 -7.54 7.46
C LEU A 31 6.63 -8.12 8.40
N GLY A 32 6.22 -9.34 8.16
CA GLY A 32 5.33 -10.10 9.04
C GLY A 32 5.50 -11.59 8.75
N ASN A 33 5.31 -12.41 9.77
CA ASN A 33 5.25 -13.86 9.63
C ASN A 33 4.03 -14.36 10.42
N PRO A 34 3.00 -14.93 9.76
CA PRO A 34 2.88 -15.18 8.32
C PRO A 34 2.79 -13.87 7.50
N THR A 35 2.99 -13.97 6.17
CA THR A 35 2.99 -12.81 5.27
C THR A 35 1.66 -12.06 5.33
N SER A 36 1.70 -10.77 5.67
CA SER A 36 0.52 -9.91 5.74
C SER A 36 -0.06 -9.63 4.36
N ILE A 37 -1.39 -9.52 4.30
CA ILE A 37 -2.11 -9.08 3.11
C ILE A 37 -1.99 -7.56 3.06
N ILE A 38 -1.63 -7.01 1.89
CA ILE A 38 -1.42 -5.58 1.71
C ILE A 38 -2.50 -5.02 0.80
N CYS A 39 -3.25 -4.05 1.29
CA CYS A 39 -4.35 -3.39 0.60
C CYS A 39 -4.09 -1.90 0.47
N TRP A 40 -4.37 -1.34 -0.71
CA TRP A 40 -4.24 0.08 -1.00
C TRP A 40 -5.59 0.77 -1.10
N TYR A 41 -5.66 1.99 -0.58
CA TYR A 41 -6.86 2.82 -0.57
C TYR A 41 -6.50 4.21 -1.11
N HIS A 42 -7.40 4.81 -1.88
CA HIS A 42 -7.28 6.18 -2.35
C HIS A 42 -8.06 7.11 -1.42
N GLY A 43 -7.42 8.14 -0.88
CA GLY A 43 -8.00 9.06 0.08
C GLY A 43 -8.26 8.46 1.47
N LYS A 44 -8.89 9.26 2.33
CA LYS A 44 -9.20 8.89 3.73
C LYS A 44 -10.56 8.23 3.90
N GLU A 45 -11.51 8.55 3.03
CA GLU A 45 -12.90 8.09 3.14
C GLU A 45 -13.16 6.75 2.43
N GLN A 46 -12.27 6.34 1.53
CA GLN A 46 -12.42 5.06 0.83
C GLN A 46 -12.18 3.89 1.79
N GLU A 47 -13.23 3.09 1.98
CA GLU A 47 -13.22 1.86 2.79
C GLU A 47 -12.98 0.59 1.94
N THR A 48 -13.05 0.70 0.61
CA THR A 48 -12.80 -0.42 -0.31
C THR A 48 -11.38 -0.33 -0.88
N PRO A 49 -10.62 -1.44 -0.90
CA PRO A 49 -9.29 -1.44 -1.49
C PRO A 49 -9.36 -1.24 -3.00
N ILE A 50 -8.51 -0.36 -3.53
CA ILE A 50 -8.35 -0.14 -4.98
C ILE A 50 -7.32 -1.11 -5.60
N HIS A 51 -6.46 -1.69 -4.77
CA HIS A 51 -5.42 -2.63 -5.19
C HIS A 51 -4.97 -3.51 -4.03
N GLU A 52 -4.62 -4.76 -4.32
CA GLU A 52 -4.02 -5.69 -3.37
C GLU A 52 -2.60 -6.02 -3.85
N GLY A 53 -1.61 -5.85 -2.97
CA GLY A 53 -0.21 -6.15 -3.25
C GLY A 53 0.77 -5.14 -2.68
N ALA A 54 2.04 -5.53 -2.60
CA ALA A 54 3.10 -4.68 -2.05
C ALA A 54 3.42 -3.46 -2.92
N ASN A 55 3.07 -3.45 -4.21
CA ASN A 55 3.37 -2.34 -5.12
C ASN A 55 2.11 -1.87 -5.83
N LEU A 56 1.74 -0.60 -5.65
CA LEU A 56 0.65 0.03 -6.37
C LEU A 56 1.23 0.79 -7.57
N THR A 57 0.91 0.36 -8.79
CA THR A 57 1.30 1.06 -10.01
C THR A 57 0.11 1.82 -10.58
N ILE A 58 0.26 3.14 -10.68
CA ILE A 58 -0.70 4.02 -11.32
C ILE A 58 -0.19 4.27 -12.74
N LYS A 59 -0.98 3.85 -13.73
CA LYS A 59 -0.66 4.01 -15.15
C LYS A 59 -1.43 5.17 -15.74
N ASN A 60 -0.77 5.97 -16.56
CA ASN A 60 -1.39 7.09 -17.26
C ASN A 60 -2.08 8.05 -16.28
N ALA A 61 -1.32 8.54 -15.28
CA ALA A 61 -1.85 9.29 -14.15
C ALA A 61 -2.73 10.49 -14.57
N GLN A 62 -3.89 10.60 -13.93
CA GLN A 62 -4.90 11.63 -14.21
C GLN A 62 -5.14 12.53 -13.01
N ASP A 63 -5.76 13.70 -13.23
CA ASP A 63 -6.03 14.69 -12.18
C ASP A 63 -6.88 14.13 -11.04
N TRP A 64 -7.83 13.23 -11.33
CA TRP A 64 -8.69 12.63 -10.32
C TRP A 64 -7.98 11.54 -9.48
N GLU A 65 -6.80 11.10 -9.90
CA GLU A 65 -5.97 10.18 -9.11
C GLU A 65 -5.07 10.96 -8.14
N GLU A 66 -4.95 12.27 -8.30
CA GLU A 66 -4.25 13.12 -7.33
C GLU A 66 -4.86 12.95 -5.93
N GLY A 67 -4.00 12.70 -4.94
CA GLY A 67 -4.44 12.55 -3.56
C GLY A 67 -3.48 11.74 -2.70
N GLU A 68 -3.96 11.41 -1.50
CA GLU A 68 -3.24 10.56 -0.56
C GLU A 68 -3.58 9.09 -0.81
N TYR A 69 -2.57 8.23 -0.87
CA TYR A 69 -2.76 6.78 -0.93
C TYR A 69 -2.36 6.16 0.40
N ARG A 70 -3.21 5.29 0.93
CA ARG A 70 -2.95 4.57 2.19
C ARG A 70 -2.72 3.10 1.90
N CYS A 71 -1.62 2.59 2.41
CA CYS A 71 -1.36 1.17 2.48
C CYS A 71 -1.75 0.66 3.86
N ILE A 72 -2.63 -0.34 3.91
CA ILE A 72 -3.00 -1.07 5.12
C ILE A 72 -2.50 -2.49 4.96
N ALA A 73 -1.85 -3.01 6.00
CA ALA A 73 -1.39 -4.38 6.02
C ALA A 73 -2.12 -5.13 7.13
N GLU A 74 -2.85 -6.16 6.71
CA GLU A 74 -3.57 -7.04 7.61
C GLU A 74 -2.70 -8.28 7.82
N GLY A 75 -2.14 -8.40 9.02
CA GLY A 75 -1.48 -9.62 9.45
C GLY A 75 -2.45 -10.52 10.19
N GLU A 76 -2.24 -11.84 10.10
CA GLU A 76 -2.85 -12.76 11.05
C GLU A 76 -2.18 -12.58 12.42
N GLY A 77 -2.67 -11.63 13.20
CA GLY A 77 -2.47 -11.61 14.64
C GLY A 77 -3.27 -12.77 15.22
N PHE A 78 -2.59 -13.80 15.71
CA PHE A 78 -3.25 -14.84 16.50
C PHE A 78 -3.85 -14.18 17.76
N PRO A 79 -5.14 -14.41 18.08
CA PRO A 79 -5.80 -13.79 19.23
C PRO A 79 -5.21 -14.23 20.59
#